data_AF-A0A6I4TGR5-F1
#
_entry.id   AF-A0A6I4TGR5-F1
#
_cell.length_a   1.000
_cell.length_b   1.000
_cell.length_c   1.000
_cell.angle_alpha   90.00
_cell.angle_beta   90.00
_cell.angle_gamma   90.00
#
_symmetry.space_group_name_H-M   'P 1'
#
loop_
_entity.id
_entity.type
_entity.pdbx_description
1 polymer ?
#
loop_
_entity_poly.entity_id
_entity_poly.type
_entity_poly.pdbx_seq_one_letter_code
_entity_poly.pdbx_strand_id
1 'polypeptide(L)'
;MALGEHQGQVLTHTEKAWASITFAGTRHSLSILFAGENAVEAGERFIAALPDHEFMLAGQLVADAGVSEVDHRIMPDPRLVVQCELLLLEDA
;
A
#
# COMPACT_ATOMS: atom_id res chain seq x y z
N MET A 1 -5.44 -9.87 -10.21
CA MET A 1 -4.41 -9.00 -10.84
C MET A 1 -3.42 -8.57 -9.76
N ALA A 2 -2.15 -8.39 -10.10
CA ALA A 2 -1.17 -7.88 -9.13
C ALA A 2 -1.40 -6.36 -8.92
N LEU A 3 -1.55 -5.95 -7.66
CA LEU A 3 -1.65 -4.53 -7.29
C LEU A 3 -0.43 -3.75 -7.81
N GLY A 4 -0.68 -2.62 -8.49
CA GLY A 4 0.37 -1.75 -9.01
C GLY A 4 1.20 -2.33 -10.17
N GLU A 5 0.80 -3.48 -10.74
CA GLU A 5 1.37 -4.06 -11.98
C GLU A 5 2.90 -4.23 -11.98
N HIS A 6 3.52 -4.35 -10.80
CA HIS A 6 4.98 -4.37 -10.60
C HIS A 6 5.71 -3.10 -11.08
N GLN A 7 4.98 -1.99 -11.23
CA GLN A 7 5.53 -0.68 -11.64
C GLN A 7 5.97 0.19 -10.44
N GLY A 8 5.62 -0.22 -9.22
CA GLY A 8 5.95 0.50 -7.99
C GLY A 8 7.27 0.02 -7.36
N GLN A 9 8.07 0.97 -6.88
CA GLN A 9 9.25 0.72 -6.06
C GLN A 9 8.96 1.09 -4.61
N VAL A 10 9.09 0.15 -3.68
CA VAL A 10 8.99 0.44 -2.25
C VAL A 10 10.20 1.26 -1.81
N LEU A 11 9.97 2.48 -1.35
CA LEU A 11 10.98 3.40 -0.83
C LEU A 11 11.23 3.16 0.66
N THR A 12 10.14 3.02 1.42
CA THR A 12 10.16 2.73 2.85
C THR A 12 9.07 1.73 3.17
N HIS A 13 9.38 0.86 4.13
CA HIS A 13 8.42 -0.05 4.73
C HIS A 13 8.75 -0.11 6.21
N THR A 14 7.78 0.28 7.04
CA THR A 14 7.90 0.23 8.50
C THR A 14 6.77 -0.59 9.07
N GLU A 15 7.06 -1.27 10.17
CA GLU A 15 6.14 -2.16 10.85
C GLU A 15 6.04 -1.73 12.31
N LYS A 16 4.81 -1.66 12.81
CA LYS A 16 4.55 -1.35 14.20
C LYS A 16 3.54 -2.33 14.77
N ALA A 17 3.89 -2.94 15.89
CA ALA A 17 2.96 -3.76 16.66
C ALA A 17 1.68 -2.97 16.96
N TRP A 18 0.55 -3.59 16.69
CA TRP A 18 -0.77 -3.04 16.92
C TRP A 18 -1.58 -4.05 17.72
N ALA A 19 -2.29 -3.59 18.73
CA ALA A 19 -3.22 -4.42 19.46
C ALA A 19 -4.44 -3.60 19.89
N SER A 20 -5.56 -4.30 19.95
CA SER A 20 -6.84 -3.82 20.46
C SER A 20 -7.29 -4.75 21.59
N ILE A 21 -8.50 -4.55 22.09
CA ILE A 21 -9.07 -5.41 23.16
C ILE A 21 -9.27 -6.86 22.67
N THR A 22 -9.58 -7.06 21.39
CA THR A 22 -9.98 -8.36 20.84
C THR A 22 -9.01 -8.94 19.82
N PHE A 23 -8.10 -8.11 19.27
CA PHE A 23 -7.19 -8.53 18.20
C PHE A 23 -5.80 -7.95 18.41
N ALA A 24 -4.79 -8.71 18.05
CA ALA A 24 -3.40 -8.27 17.90
C ALA A 24 -2.98 -8.38 16.42
N GLY A 25 -1.94 -7.65 16.06
CA GLY A 25 -1.54 -7.50 14.67
C GLY A 25 -0.34 -6.59 14.48
N THR A 26 -0.08 -6.27 13.22
CA THR A 26 0.96 -5.34 12.81
C THR A 26 0.38 -4.34 11.85
N ARG A 27 0.63 -3.05 12.11
CA ARG A 27 0.38 -1.99 11.13
C ARG A 27 1.64 -1.82 10.27
N HIS A 28 1.47 -2.02 8.98
CA HIS A 28 2.49 -1.81 7.96
C HIS A 28 2.23 -0.45 7.33
N SER A 29 3.24 0.41 7.30
CA SER A 29 3.20 1.68 6.56
C SER A 29 4.24 1.59 5.45
N LEU A 30 3.82 1.79 4.21
CA LEU A 30 4.69 1.74 3.04
C LEU A 30 4.66 3.07 2.30
N SER A 31 5.81 3.47 1.73
CA SER A 31 5.87 4.50 0.70
C SER A 31 6.32 3.87 -0.60
N ILE A 32 5.54 4.04 -1.66
CA ILE A 32 5.77 3.43 -2.96
C ILE A 32 5.94 4.53 -4.01
N LEU A 33 7.05 4.50 -4.74
CA LEU A 33 7.33 5.38 -5.87
C LEU A 33 6.92 4.70 -7.18
N PHE A 34 6.14 5.41 -7.98
CA PHE A 34 5.86 5.10 -9.36
C PHE A 34 6.50 6.18 -10.23
N ALA A 35 7.50 5.82 -11.05
CA ALA A 35 8.28 6.77 -11.85
C ALA A 35 8.11 6.52 -13.35
N GLY A 36 7.76 7.56 -14.10
CA GLY A 36 7.41 7.49 -15.52
C GLY A 36 5.89 7.37 -15.75
N GLU A 37 5.44 7.77 -16.95
CA GLU A 37 4.00 7.88 -17.28
C GLU A 37 3.23 6.58 -17.03
N ASN A 38 3.73 5.45 -17.54
CA ASN A 38 3.10 4.14 -17.35
C ASN A 38 3.01 3.73 -15.87
N ALA A 39 4.05 4.05 -15.10
CA ALA A 39 4.08 3.72 -13.68
C ALA A 39 3.10 4.60 -12.91
N VAL A 40 3.02 5.89 -13.22
CA VAL A 40 2.04 6.81 -12.63
C VAL A 40 0.62 6.33 -12.88
N GLU A 41 0.29 5.93 -14.11
CA GLU A 41 -1.03 5.37 -14.43
C GLU A 41 -1.32 4.08 -13.64
N ALA A 42 -0.32 3.21 -13.46
CA ALA A 42 -0.45 2.01 -12.62
C ALA A 42 -0.62 2.38 -11.13
N GLY A 43 0.03 3.44 -10.67
CA GLY A 43 -0.09 3.97 -9.32
C GLY A 43 -1.47 4.59 -9.06
N GLU A 44 -2.06 5.28 -10.03
CA GLU A 44 -3.44 5.77 -9.93
C GLU A 44 -4.46 4.62 -9.82
N ARG A 45 -4.27 3.56 -10.62
CA ARG A 45 -5.05 2.32 -10.51
C ARG A 45 -4.83 1.64 -9.17
N PHE A 46 -3.61 1.63 -8.64
CA PHE A 46 -3.29 1.12 -7.32
C PHE A 46 -4.03 1.89 -6.22
N ILE A 47 -4.03 3.23 -6.26
CA ILE A 47 -4.75 4.07 -5.28
C ILE A 47 -6.24 3.73 -5.27
N ALA A 48 -6.85 3.59 -6.45
CA ALA A 48 -8.27 3.26 -6.56
C ALA A 48 -8.59 1.82 -6.12
N ALA A 49 -7.69 0.87 -6.38
CA ALA A 49 -7.94 -0.54 -6.12
C ALA A 49 -7.57 -0.97 -4.69
N LEU A 50 -6.63 -0.31 -4.02
CA LEU A 50 -6.08 -0.75 -2.74
C LEU A 50 -7.14 -0.91 -1.63
N PRO A 51 -8.06 0.04 -1.41
CA PRO A 51 -9.03 -0.07 -0.30
C PRO A 51 -9.99 -1.25 -0.43
N ASP A 52 -10.34 -1.60 -1.67
CA ASP A 52 -11.26 -2.69 -1.98
C ASP A 52 -10.53 -4.00 -2.32
N HIS A 53 -9.20 -4.02 -2.23
CA HIS A 53 -8.43 -5.19 -2.62
C HIS A 53 -8.48 -6.28 -1.55
N GLU A 54 -9.02 -7.44 -1.90
CA GLU A 54 -8.96 -8.62 -1.04
C GLU A 54 -7.58 -9.28 -1.13
N PHE A 55 -6.82 -9.16 -0.04
CA PHE A 55 -5.53 -9.82 0.10
C PHE A 55 -5.70 -11.28 0.53
N MET A 56 -5.14 -12.20 -0.25
CA MET A 56 -5.00 -13.60 0.16
C MET A 56 -3.57 -13.87 0.62
N LEU A 57 -3.30 -13.69 1.92
CA LEU A 57 -2.03 -14.01 2.57
C LEU A 57 -2.18 -15.30 3.38
N ALA A 58 -1.21 -16.20 3.28
CA ALA A 58 -1.28 -17.48 3.99
C ALA A 58 -1.11 -17.27 5.50
N GLY A 59 -2.14 -17.61 6.27
CA GLY A 59 -2.15 -17.51 7.74
C GLY A 59 -2.18 -16.08 8.28
N GLN A 60 -2.51 -15.09 7.45
CA GLN A 60 -2.61 -13.69 7.84
C GLN A 60 -3.84 -13.06 7.21
N LEU A 61 -4.54 -12.23 7.98
CA LEU A 61 -5.70 -11.49 7.52
C LEU A 61 -5.37 -10.00 7.44
N VAL A 62 -5.63 -9.38 6.29
CA VAL A 62 -5.58 -7.92 6.16
C VAL A 62 -6.94 -7.37 6.56
N ALA A 63 -7.01 -6.73 7.72
CA ALA A 63 -8.24 -6.15 8.25
C ALA A 63 -8.57 -4.79 7.62
N ASP A 64 -7.54 -4.04 7.24
CA ASP A 64 -7.69 -2.71 6.65
C ASP A 64 -6.51 -2.45 5.71
N ALA A 65 -6.77 -1.80 4.58
CA ALA A 65 -5.76 -1.32 3.66
C ALA A 65 -6.23 0.01 3.09
N GLY A 66 -5.37 1.03 3.10
CA GLY A 66 -5.76 2.36 2.68
C GLY A 66 -4.59 3.22 2.26
N VAL A 67 -4.89 4.24 1.45
CA VAL A 67 -3.93 5.27 1.06
C VAL A 67 -4.02 6.43 2.05
N SER A 68 -2.90 6.79 2.66
CA SER A 68 -2.80 7.87 3.64
C SER A 68 -2.34 9.19 3.02
N GLU A 69 -1.45 9.15 2.01
CA GLU A 69 -0.91 10.32 1.34
C GLU A 69 -0.57 10.03 -0.13
N VAL A 70 -0.70 11.04 -0.98
CA VAL A 70 -0.35 10.98 -2.40
C VAL A 70 0.41 12.25 -2.79
N ASP A 71 1.67 12.12 -3.22
CA ASP A 71 2.47 13.19 -3.81
C ASP A 71 2.64 12.92 -5.31
N HIS A 72 1.94 13.69 -6.15
CA HIS A 72 2.04 13.60 -7.60
C HIS A 72 2.85 14.80 -8.13
N ARG A 73 3.95 14.52 -8.83
CA ARG A 73 4.73 15.53 -9.54
C ARG A 73 4.73 15.25 -11.04
N ILE A 74 4.35 16.25 -11.81
CA ILE A 74 4.23 16.16 -13.27
C ILE A 74 5.53 16.58 -13.99
N MET A 75 6.35 17.44 -13.36
CA MET A 75 7.59 17.96 -13.95
C MET A 75 8.78 17.90 -12.97
N PRO A 76 10.03 17.84 -13.48
CA PRO A 76 10.43 17.68 -14.89
C PRO A 76 10.11 16.29 -15.45
N ASP A 77 9.99 15.28 -14.59
CA ASP A 77 9.61 13.92 -14.94
C ASP A 77 8.39 13.48 -14.10
N PRO A 78 7.42 12.78 -14.71
CA PRO A 78 6.22 12.32 -14.01
C PRO A 78 6.57 11.26 -12.97
N ARG A 79 6.10 11.48 -11.75
CA ARG A 79 6.26 10.57 -10.62
C ARG A 79 5.11 10.72 -9.64
N LEU A 80 4.79 9.60 -9.00
CA LEU A 80 3.74 9.49 -8.02
C LEU A 80 4.30 8.73 -6.82
N VAL A 81 4.27 9.35 -5.64
CA VAL A 81 4.61 8.69 -4.37
C VAL A 81 3.31 8.47 -3.63
N VAL A 82 3.03 7.21 -3.30
CA VAL A 82 1.83 6.80 -2.55
C VAL A 82 2.28 6.28 -1.20
N GLN A 83 1.76 6.88 -0.13
CA GLN A 83 1.85 6.29 1.19
C GLN A 83 0.58 5.49 1.46
N CYS A 84 0.75 4.25 1.90
CA CYS A 84 -0.35 3.39 2.28
C CYS A 84 -0.10 2.71 3.61
N GLU A 85 -1.20 2.41 4.29
CA GLU A 85 -1.21 1.66 5.54
C GLU A 85 -2.00 0.38 5.35
N LEU A 86 -1.48 -0.71 5.91
CA LEU A 86 -2.17 -1.99 5.99
C LEU A 86 -2.18 -2.46 7.43
N LEU A 87 -3.32 -2.93 7.90
CA LEU A 87 -3.46 -3.59 9.19
C LEU A 87 -3.56 -5.09 8.98
N LEU A 88 -2.51 -5.81 9.37
CA LEU A 88 -2.49 -7.26 9.36
C LEU A 88 -2.83 -7.75 10.76
N LEU A 89 -3.75 -8.70 10.86
CA LEU A 89 -4.09 -9.38 12.10
C LEU A 89 -3.33 -10.70 12.20
N GLU A 90 -2.92 -11.03 13.42
CA GLU A 90 -2.39 -12.35 13.76
C GLU A 90 -3.54 -13.36 13.85
N ASP A 91 -3.32 -14.57 13.34
CA ASP A 91 -4.25 -15.69 13.53
C ASP A 91 -4.22 -16.13 15.00
N ALA A 92 -5.40 -16.41 15.58
CA ALA A 92 -5.58 -16.73 17.00
C ALA A 92 -5.38 -18.22 17.31
#